data_AF-A0A2A4WY82-F1
#
_entry.id   AF-A0A2A4WY82-F1
#
_cell.length_a   1.000
_cell.length_b   1.000
_cell.length_c   1.000
_cell.angle_alpha   90.00
_cell.angle_beta   90.00
_cell.angle_gamma   90.00
#
_symmetry.space_group_name_H-M   'P 1'
#
loop_
_entity.id
_entity.type
_entity.pdbx_description
1 polymer ?
#
loop_
_entity_poly.entity_id
_entity_poly.type
_entity_poly.pdbx_seq_one_letter_code
_entity_poly.pdbx_strand_id
1 'polypeptide(L)'
;MISAIQPIPSSTDNTIWAASKSDSRRVCVVDSSEAQPIVEYLESNDLQPSDILITHHHPDHAGGIQELTNRYSCRVAGPSSSGIKGICDFVFEGNSVTLLDRSFSVIEVSCHTL
;
A
#
# COMPACT_ATOMS: atom_id res chain seq x y z
N MET A 1 -10.66 14.55 -5.86
CA MET A 1 -10.98 13.67 -4.69
C MET A 1 -10.49 12.27 -5.00
N ILE A 2 -10.47 11.32 -4.04
CA ILE A 2 -10.33 9.90 -4.43
C ILE A 2 -11.45 9.59 -5.42
N SER A 3 -11.09 9.14 -6.62
CA SER A 3 -11.99 9.06 -7.76
C SER A 3 -12.27 7.62 -8.21
N ALA A 4 -11.38 6.69 -7.87
CA ALA A 4 -11.51 5.29 -8.21
C ALA A 4 -10.81 4.42 -7.16
N ILE A 5 -11.34 3.21 -6.97
CA ILE A 5 -10.67 2.13 -6.25
C ILE A 5 -10.68 0.94 -7.20
N GLN A 6 -9.51 0.42 -7.54
CA GLN A 6 -9.35 -0.67 -8.51
C GLN A 6 -8.72 -1.88 -7.82
N PRO A 7 -9.30 -3.08 -7.98
CA PRO A 7 -8.63 -4.31 -7.58
C PRO A 7 -7.57 -4.67 -8.62
N ILE A 8 -6.38 -5.01 -8.15
CA ILE A 8 -5.30 -5.60 -8.94
C ILE A 8 -5.13 -7.04 -8.43
N PRO A 9 -5.48 -8.05 -9.24
CA PRO A 9 -5.27 -9.45 -8.89
C PRO A 9 -3.79 -9.71 -8.60
N SER A 10 -3.51 -10.49 -7.55
CA SER A 10 -2.15 -10.83 -7.16
C SER A 10 -2.11 -12.24 -6.59
N SER A 11 -1.10 -13.03 -6.98
CA SER A 11 -1.03 -14.45 -6.61
C SER A 11 -2.34 -15.21 -6.94
N THR A 12 -2.66 -16.29 -6.22
CA THR A 12 -3.84 -17.13 -6.53
C THR A 12 -5.15 -16.49 -6.09
N ASP A 13 -5.17 -15.87 -4.91
CA ASP A 13 -6.37 -15.42 -4.21
C ASP A 13 -6.21 -14.07 -3.49
N ASN A 14 -5.09 -13.37 -3.68
CA ASN A 14 -4.87 -12.05 -3.08
C ASN A 14 -5.34 -10.92 -4.00
N THR A 15 -5.78 -9.83 -3.39
CA THR A 15 -6.17 -8.61 -4.10
C THR A 15 -5.41 -7.43 -3.54
N ILE A 16 -4.67 -6.75 -4.40
CA ILE A 16 -4.06 -5.46 -4.12
C ILE A 16 -5.11 -4.38 -4.43
N TRP A 17 -5.25 -3.39 -3.57
CA TRP A 17 -6.17 -2.27 -3.82
C TRP A 17 -5.41 -1.02 -4.24
N ALA A 18 -5.77 -0.44 -5.39
CA ALA A 18 -5.21 0.82 -5.87
C ALA A 18 -6.25 1.95 -5.81
N ALA A 19 -5.96 2.99 -5.04
CA ALA A 19 -6.78 4.19 -4.92
C ALA A 19 -6.28 5.31 -5.83
N SER A 20 -7.17 5.74 -6.72
CA SER A 20 -7.17 6.84 -7.69
C SER A 20 -7.37 8.26 -7.17
N LYS A 21 -6.69 9.30 -7.66
CA LYS A 21 -7.18 10.70 -7.53
C LYS A 21 -7.45 11.31 -8.91
N SER A 22 -8.62 11.93 -9.11
CA SER A 22 -9.13 12.42 -10.41
C SER A 22 -8.22 13.37 -11.19
N ASP A 23 -7.39 14.13 -10.47
CA ASP A 23 -6.64 15.28 -11.01
C ASP A 23 -5.13 15.09 -10.82
N SER A 24 -4.68 13.84 -10.78
CA SER A 24 -3.35 13.47 -10.36
C SER A 24 -2.96 12.09 -10.87
N ARG A 25 -1.68 11.91 -11.20
CA ARG A 25 -1.12 10.59 -11.51
C ARG A 25 -0.82 9.74 -10.27
N ARG A 26 -1.03 10.31 -9.08
CA ARG A 26 -0.75 9.65 -7.79
C ARG A 26 -1.75 8.56 -7.46
N VAL A 27 -1.23 7.42 -7.03
CA VAL A 27 -1.98 6.27 -6.55
C VAL A 27 -1.49 5.87 -5.16
N CYS A 28 -2.41 5.50 -4.27
CA CYS A 28 -2.08 4.76 -3.07
C CYS A 28 -2.37 3.28 -3.32
N VAL A 29 -1.43 2.39 -2.99
CA VAL A 29 -1.64 0.93 -3.06
C VAL A 29 -1.72 0.33 -1.67
N VAL A 30 -2.54 -0.71 -1.50
CA VAL A 30 -2.71 -1.44 -0.23
C VAL A 30 -2.31 -2.88 -0.44
N ASP A 31 -1.35 -3.34 0.37
CA ASP A 31 -0.71 -4.64 0.36
C ASP A 31 -0.06 -5.02 -0.98
N SER A 32 0.93 -5.93 -0.92
CA SER A 32 1.65 -6.44 -2.08
C SER A 32 2.40 -7.72 -1.72
N SER A 33 1.98 -8.86 -2.27
CA SER A 33 2.77 -10.10 -2.21
C SER A 33 4.04 -9.99 -3.06
N GLU A 34 3.90 -9.37 -4.23
CA GLU A 34 4.94 -9.17 -5.23
C GLU A 34 4.78 -7.81 -5.91
N ALA A 35 5.88 -7.24 -6.39
CA ALA A 35 5.88 -5.88 -6.97
C ALA A 35 5.29 -5.83 -8.38
N GLN A 36 5.45 -6.90 -9.16
CA GLN A 36 5.19 -6.93 -10.60
C GLN A 36 3.76 -6.49 -10.99
N PRO A 37 2.67 -6.96 -10.35
CA PRO A 37 1.30 -6.52 -10.68
C PRO A 37 1.09 -5.02 -10.45
N ILE A 38 1.69 -4.46 -9.40
CA ILE A 38 1.64 -3.02 -9.14
C ILE A 38 2.43 -2.27 -10.21
N VAL A 39 3.64 -2.74 -10.56
CA VAL A 39 4.46 -2.13 -11.61
C VAL A 39 3.70 -2.09 -12.93
N GLU A 40 3.13 -3.21 -13.37
CA GLU A 40 2.39 -3.30 -14.63
C GLU A 40 1.16 -2.39 -14.64
N TYR A 41 0.43 -2.35 -13.52
CA TYR A 41 -0.71 -1.45 -13.36
C TYR A 41 -0.30 0.02 -13.46
N LEU A 42 0.77 0.41 -12.77
CA LEU A 42 1.26 1.79 -12.77
C LEU A 42 1.73 2.22 -14.16
N GLU A 43 2.52 1.39 -14.83
CA GLU A 43 3.08 1.71 -16.16
C GLU A 43 2.01 1.75 -17.24
N SER A 44 1.07 0.80 -17.24
CA SER A 44 -0.01 0.73 -18.24
C SER A 44 -0.98 1.91 -18.16
N ASN A 45 -1.08 2.55 -16.99
CA ASN A 45 -2.00 3.66 -16.74
C ASN A 45 -1.30 5.02 -16.58
N ASP A 46 0.02 5.08 -16.80
CA ASP A 46 0.85 6.27 -16.58
C ASP A 46 0.71 6.84 -15.15
N LEU A 47 0.66 5.98 -14.13
CA LEU A 47 0.48 6.34 -12.73
C LEU A 47 1.80 6.29 -11.95
N GLN A 48 1.83 6.93 -10.79
CA GLN A 48 2.96 6.91 -9.85
C GLN A 48 2.46 6.61 -8.43
N PRO A 49 3.10 5.68 -7.71
CA PRO A 49 2.69 5.38 -6.35
C PRO A 49 3.14 6.53 -5.45
N SER A 50 2.21 7.08 -4.68
CA SER A 50 2.54 8.05 -3.64
C SER A 50 2.78 7.37 -2.30
N ASP A 51 1.94 6.39 -2.00
CA ASP A 51 1.90 5.71 -0.71
C ASP A 51 1.65 4.21 -0.93
N ILE A 52 2.29 3.39 -0.10
CA ILE A 52 2.00 1.97 0.08
C ILE A 52 1.51 1.81 1.52
N LEU A 53 0.32 1.24 1.70
CA LEU A 53 -0.18 0.82 2.99
C LEU A 53 -0.02 -0.67 3.15
N ILE A 54 0.46 -1.10 4.32
CA ILE A 54 0.59 -2.50 4.67
C ILE A 54 -0.26 -2.80 5.88
N THR A 55 -1.14 -3.80 5.74
CA THR A 55 -2.05 -4.21 6.80
C THR A 55 -1.37 -5.06 7.87
N HIS A 56 -0.58 -6.05 7.46
CA HIS A 56 0.14 -6.96 8.34
C HIS A 56 1.39 -7.56 7.65
N HIS A 57 2.16 -8.35 8.41
CA HIS A 57 3.51 -8.77 8.03
C HIS A 57 3.61 -10.05 7.20
N HIS A 58 2.49 -10.69 6.84
CA HIS A 58 2.60 -11.90 6.04
C HIS A 58 3.21 -11.60 4.66
N PRO A 59 4.05 -12.50 4.13
CA PRO A 59 4.75 -12.27 2.86
C PRO A 59 3.82 -12.02 1.68
N ASP A 60 2.61 -12.57 1.67
CA ASP A 60 1.59 -12.36 0.65
C ASP A 60 0.90 -10.98 0.72
N HIS A 61 1.26 -10.17 1.73
CA HIS A 61 0.85 -8.76 1.87
C HIS A 61 2.04 -7.78 1.91
N ALA A 62 3.24 -8.24 2.23
CA ALA A 62 4.42 -7.40 2.41
C ALA A 62 5.62 -7.76 1.51
N GLY A 63 5.54 -8.83 0.73
CA GLY A 63 6.67 -9.38 -0.03
C GLY A 63 7.19 -8.47 -1.14
N GLY A 64 6.35 -7.62 -1.74
CA GLY A 64 6.74 -6.73 -2.83
C GLY A 64 7.42 -5.42 -2.40
N ILE A 65 7.41 -5.08 -1.10
CA ILE A 65 7.79 -3.74 -0.62
C ILE A 65 9.23 -3.37 -0.96
N GLN A 66 10.17 -4.30 -0.79
CA GLN A 66 11.59 -4.00 -1.00
C GLN A 66 11.87 -3.65 -2.47
N GLU A 67 11.24 -4.37 -3.41
CA GLU A 67 11.39 -4.09 -4.83
C GLU A 67 10.67 -2.78 -5.22
N LEU A 68 9.45 -2.55 -4.71
CA LEU A 68 8.71 -1.32 -4.97
C LEU A 68 9.43 -0.07 -4.47
N THR A 69 10.02 -0.13 -3.28
CA THR A 69 10.79 0.99 -2.69
C THR A 69 12.14 1.22 -3.37
N ASN A 70 12.73 0.19 -3.99
CA ASN A 70 13.92 0.34 -4.82
C ASN A 70 13.59 1.01 -6.17
N ARG A 71 12.40 0.77 -6.71
CA ARG A 71 11.97 1.29 -8.03
C ARG A 71 11.31 2.66 -7.94
N TYR A 72 10.57 2.94 -6.88
CA TYR A 72 9.74 4.13 -6.73
C TYR A 72 10.04 4.88 -5.44
N SER A 73 10.06 6.20 -5.53
CA SER A 73 10.07 7.08 -4.36
C SER A 73 8.65 7.25 -3.83
N CYS A 74 8.23 6.34 -2.95
CA CYS A 74 6.92 6.37 -2.30
C CYS A 74 7.06 6.23 -0.78
N ARG A 75 6.06 6.73 -0.04
CA ARG A 75 5.97 6.54 1.41
C ARG A 75 5.40 5.15 1.68
N VAL A 76 5.96 4.40 2.62
CA VAL A 76 5.41 3.12 3.03
C VAL A 76 5.00 3.23 4.49
N ALA A 77 3.71 3.03 4.75
CA ALA A 77 3.13 3.06 6.09
C ALA A 77 2.60 1.68 6.49
N GLY A 78 2.84 1.30 7.73
CA GLY A 78 2.38 0.02 8.26
C GLY A 78 2.66 -0.16 9.76
N PRO A 79 2.29 -1.30 10.34
CA PRO A 79 2.40 -1.52 11.77
C PRO A 79 3.85 -1.58 12.27
N SER A 80 4.10 -1.00 13.44
CA SER A 80 5.44 -0.90 14.07
C SER A 80 6.06 -2.25 14.45
N SER A 81 5.25 -3.25 14.78
CA SER A 81 5.67 -4.59 15.24
C SER A 81 6.06 -5.54 14.10
N SER A 82 5.97 -5.10 12.85
CA SER A 82 5.93 -6.01 11.70
C SER A 82 7.28 -6.57 11.24
N GLY A 83 8.40 -5.95 11.60
CA GLY A 83 9.74 -6.35 11.13
C GLY A 83 9.95 -6.20 9.61
N ILE A 84 9.01 -5.55 8.92
CA ILE A 84 9.01 -5.37 7.47
C ILE A 84 10.06 -4.33 7.09
N LYS A 85 10.97 -4.71 6.19
CA LYS A 85 11.96 -3.79 5.62
C LYS A 85 11.30 -2.88 4.59
N GLY A 86 11.59 -1.58 4.67
CA GLY A 86 11.09 -0.58 3.73
C GLY A 86 9.92 0.27 4.26
N ILE A 87 9.33 -0.08 5.41
CA ILE A 87 8.40 0.83 6.11
C ILE A 87 9.18 2.05 6.61
N CYS A 88 8.71 3.23 6.25
CA CYS A 88 9.28 4.51 6.69
C CYS A 88 8.34 5.31 7.59
N ASP A 89 7.08 4.89 7.74
CA ASP A 89 6.11 5.49 8.64
C ASP A 89 5.37 4.42 9.44
N PHE A 90 5.73 4.29 10.71
CA PHE A 90 5.13 3.31 11.60
C PHE A 90 3.87 3.86 12.23
N VAL A 91 2.77 3.10 12.13
CA VAL A 91 1.46 3.52 12.66
C VAL A 91 0.88 2.50 13.64
N PHE A 92 0.03 2.99 14.53
CA PHE A 92 -0.66 2.22 15.58
C PHE A 92 -2.06 2.80 15.86
N GLU A 93 -2.85 2.11 16.70
CA GLU A 93 -4.20 2.54 17.11
C GLU A 93 -4.26 4.04 17.44
N GLY A 94 -5.30 4.71 16.95
CA GLY A 94 -5.53 6.13 17.18
C GLY A 94 -4.64 7.07 16.37
N ASN A 95 -3.67 6.57 15.60
CA ASN A 95 -2.97 7.39 14.60
C ASN A 95 -3.90 7.73 13.43
N SER A 96 -3.48 8.72 12.64
CA SER A 96 -4.07 9.01 11.34
C SER A 96 -3.01 9.06 10.26
N VAL A 97 -3.30 8.50 9.09
CA VAL A 97 -2.47 8.64 7.89
C VAL A 97 -3.16 9.54 6.88
N THR A 98 -2.40 10.40 6.22
CA THR A 98 -2.93 11.20 5.11
C THR A 98 -2.55 10.55 3.79
N LEU A 99 -3.55 10.17 2.99
CA LEU A 99 -3.39 9.52 1.69
C LEU A 99 -4.22 10.27 0.67
N LEU A 100 -3.60 10.66 -0.45
CA LEU A 100 -4.30 11.36 -1.55
C LEU A 100 -5.12 12.58 -1.04
N ASP A 101 -4.53 13.35 -0.11
CA ASP A 101 -5.11 14.52 0.57
C ASP A 101 -6.34 14.23 1.45
N ARG A 102 -6.47 12.98 1.92
CA ARG A 102 -7.53 12.54 2.83
C ARG A 102 -6.94 11.88 4.06
N SER A 103 -7.47 12.21 5.23
CA SER A 103 -7.08 11.58 6.50
C SER A 103 -7.84 10.28 6.72
N PHE A 104 -7.13 9.22 7.10
CA PHE A 104 -7.67 7.92 7.46
C PHE A 104 -7.24 7.59 8.89
N SER A 105 -8.17 7.08 9.70
CA SER A 105 -7.86 6.59 11.04
C SER A 105 -7.27 5.19 10.97
N VAL A 106 -6.26 4.94 11.79
CA VAL A 106 -5.66 3.62 11.97
C VAL A 106 -6.39 2.91 13.09
N ILE A 107 -6.89 1.72 12.79
CA ILE A 107 -7.60 0.84 13.73
C ILE A 107 -6.81 -0.45 13.84
N GLU A 108 -6.38 -0.78 15.05
CA GLU A 108 -5.71 -2.03 15.37
C GLU A 108 -6.75 -3.15 15.48
N VAL A 109 -6.51 -4.24 14.73
CA VAL A 109 -7.43 -5.38 14.65
C VAL A 109 -6.64 -6.66 14.91
N SER A 110 -6.29 -6.88 16.18
CA SER A 110 -5.52 -8.06 16.60
C SER A 110 -6.38 -9.33 16.52
N CYS A 111 -5.93 -10.32 15.74
CA CYS A 111 -6.51 -11.66 15.66
C CYS A 111 -5.62 -12.55 14.78
N HIS A 112 -5.65 -12.31 13.47
CA HIS A 112 -4.84 -13.04 12.48
C HIS A 112 -3.34 -12.82 12.69
N THR A 113 -2.97 -11.59 13.04
CA THR A 113 -1.63 -11.23 13.55
C THR A 113 -1.75 -10.36 14.80
N LEU A 114 -0.62 -10.19 15.51
CA LEU A 114 -0.46 -9.34 16.70
C LEU A 114 0.19 -8.00 16.36
#